data_AF-A0A9X9FT33-F1
#
_entry.id   AF-A0A9X9FT33-F1
#
_cell.length_a   1.000
_cell.length_b   1.000
_cell.length_c   1.000
_cell.angle_alpha   90.00
_cell.angle_beta   90.00
_cell.angle_gamma   90.00
#
_symmetry.space_group_name_H-M   'P 1'
#
loop_
_entity.id
_entity.type
_entity.pdbx_description
1 polymer ?
#
loop_
_entity_poly.entity_id
_entity_poly.type
_entity_poly.pdbx_seq_one_letter_code
_entity_poly.pdbx_strand_id
1 'polypeptide(L)'
;MRISHLFKTLDFWRAHRAVNREPVWENILPLFFFHRDGVLAIQRLAREWTRLYGLRRVDVFQGTVVNEKWSNRRIAGLLDQMQKTSDARSAKKRLRTVETPRHVEGSLVVVRTQGTEFLIDGRRRANIWSNMPGQYAVWVIEVEPRPSRLSKLIGGGELQPSRS
;
A
#
# COMPACT_ATOMS: atom_id res chain seq x y z
N MET A 1 -11.51 13.93 -18.01
CA MET A 1 -12.36 12.78 -17.59
C MET A 1 -12.34 12.71 -16.06
N ARG A 2 -13.44 13.12 -15.38
CA ARG A 2 -13.53 13.14 -13.90
C ARG A 2 -14.07 11.78 -13.43
N ILE A 3 -13.24 10.99 -12.76
CA ILE A 3 -13.62 9.70 -12.14
C ILE A 3 -14.27 9.99 -10.78
N SER A 4 -15.35 10.75 -10.76
CA SER A 4 -16.05 11.18 -9.54
C SER A 4 -17.29 10.35 -9.19
N HIS A 5 -17.57 9.27 -9.92
CA HIS A 5 -18.90 8.63 -9.89
C HIS A 5 -18.95 7.16 -9.47
N LEU A 6 -17.87 6.55 -8.96
CA LEU A 6 -17.92 5.13 -8.55
C LEU A 6 -18.41 4.89 -7.11
N PHE A 7 -18.42 5.91 -6.24
CA PHE A 7 -18.80 5.75 -4.82
C PHE A 7 -19.54 6.98 -4.31
N LYS A 8 -20.51 6.80 -3.41
CA LYS A 8 -21.15 7.91 -2.66
C LYS A 8 -20.32 8.22 -1.40
N THR A 9 -20.46 9.44 -0.86
CA THR A 9 -19.83 9.84 0.41
C THR A 9 -20.15 8.86 1.56
N LEU A 10 -21.33 8.24 1.53
CA LEU A 10 -21.73 7.21 2.49
C LEU A 10 -20.83 5.96 2.42
N ASP A 11 -20.42 5.56 1.21
CA ASP A 11 -19.57 4.37 0.99
C ASP A 11 -18.16 4.61 1.54
N PHE A 12 -17.64 5.84 1.42
CA PHE A 12 -16.42 6.25 2.09
C PHE A 12 -16.52 6.05 3.62
N TRP A 13 -17.59 6.54 4.25
CA TRP A 13 -17.74 6.41 5.70
C TRP A 13 -17.93 4.97 6.17
N ARG A 14 -18.65 4.17 5.37
CA ARG A 14 -18.80 2.74 5.62
C ARG A 14 -17.44 2.03 5.55
N ALA A 15 -16.65 2.26 4.52
CA ALA A 15 -15.31 1.69 4.37
C ALA A 15 -14.37 2.15 5.50
N HIS A 16 -14.43 3.43 5.87
CA HIS A 16 -13.62 3.98 6.94
C HIS A 16 -13.97 3.41 8.32
N ARG A 17 -15.20 2.96 8.53
CA ARG A 17 -15.65 2.27 9.76
C ARG A 17 -15.56 0.74 9.66
N ALA A 18 -15.37 0.20 8.46
CA ALA A 18 -15.32 -1.24 8.16
C ALA A 18 -14.00 -1.92 8.56
N VAL A 19 -13.30 -1.37 9.55
CA VAL A 19 -11.96 -1.76 9.97
C VAL A 19 -11.82 -3.26 10.32
N ASN A 20 -12.92 -3.91 10.67
CA ASN A 20 -13.00 -5.33 11.03
C ASN A 20 -13.81 -6.18 10.02
N ARG A 21 -14.03 -5.69 8.78
CA ARG A 21 -14.74 -6.45 7.73
C ARG A 21 -13.78 -7.36 6.95
N GLU A 22 -14.35 -8.18 6.08
CA GLU A 22 -13.60 -9.05 5.17
C GLU A 22 -12.55 -8.27 4.35
N PRO A 23 -11.37 -8.86 4.10
CA PRO A 23 -10.28 -8.21 3.41
C PRO A 23 -10.51 -8.24 1.89
N VAL A 24 -11.47 -7.44 1.43
CA VAL A 24 -11.88 -7.33 0.03
C VAL A 24 -11.66 -5.91 -0.49
N TRP A 25 -11.49 -5.78 -1.81
CA TRP A 25 -11.18 -4.50 -2.46
C TRP A 25 -12.24 -3.43 -2.20
N GLU A 26 -13.51 -3.83 -2.10
CA GLU A 26 -14.66 -2.98 -1.83
C GLU A 26 -14.52 -2.17 -0.52
N ASN A 27 -13.70 -2.64 0.43
CA ASN A 27 -13.41 -1.93 1.67
C ASN A 27 -12.20 -0.98 1.56
N ILE A 28 -11.36 -1.11 0.53
CA ILE A 28 -10.22 -0.22 0.26
C ILE A 28 -10.59 0.89 -0.73
N LEU A 29 -11.27 0.54 -1.83
CA LEU A 29 -11.55 1.47 -2.94
C LEU A 29 -12.18 2.80 -2.47
N PRO A 30 -13.17 2.81 -1.55
CA PRO A 30 -13.79 4.06 -1.12
C PRO A 30 -12.85 4.94 -0.31
N LEU A 31 -11.80 4.41 0.33
CA LEU A 31 -10.84 5.23 1.09
C LEU A 31 -10.11 6.25 0.21
N PHE A 32 -10.02 5.99 -1.10
CA PHE A 32 -9.37 6.88 -2.06
C PHE A 32 -10.32 7.90 -2.70
N PHE A 33 -11.58 7.98 -2.25
CA PHE A 33 -12.62 8.88 -2.78
C PHE A 33 -12.17 10.35 -2.88
N PHE A 34 -11.40 10.83 -1.90
CA PHE A 34 -10.96 12.24 -1.87
C PHE A 34 -9.65 12.51 -2.63
N HIS A 35 -9.01 11.50 -3.22
CA HIS A 35 -7.87 11.73 -4.12
C HIS A 35 -8.37 12.29 -5.45
N ARG A 36 -7.59 13.20 -6.06
CA ARG A 36 -7.96 13.87 -7.32
C ARG A 36 -8.30 12.88 -8.45
N ASP A 37 -7.62 11.74 -8.46
CA ASP A 37 -7.77 10.65 -9.43
C ASP A 37 -8.49 9.42 -8.86
N GLY A 38 -9.10 9.55 -7.67
CA GLY A 38 -9.90 8.50 -7.04
C GLY A 38 -9.13 7.19 -6.86
N VAL A 39 -9.74 6.07 -7.24
CA VAL A 39 -9.15 4.71 -7.16
C VAL A 39 -7.82 4.59 -7.93
N LEU A 40 -7.60 5.37 -8.99
CA LEU A 40 -6.34 5.33 -9.74
C LEU A 40 -5.14 5.81 -8.89
N ALA A 41 -5.41 6.55 -7.82
CA ALA A 41 -4.39 6.96 -6.86
C ALA A 41 -3.63 5.77 -6.26
N ILE A 42 -4.31 4.62 -6.06
CA ILE A 42 -3.71 3.41 -5.48
C ILE A 42 -2.51 2.97 -6.33
N GLN A 43 -2.74 2.76 -7.64
CA GLN A 43 -1.69 2.33 -8.57
C GLN A 43 -0.65 3.44 -8.81
N ARG A 44 -1.06 4.71 -8.88
CA ARG A 44 -0.14 5.85 -9.04
C ARG A 44 0.83 5.96 -7.87
N LEU A 45 0.33 5.93 -6.64
CA LEU A 45 1.13 6.01 -5.42
C LEU A 45 2.05 4.80 -5.27
N ALA A 46 1.56 3.61 -5.62
CA ALA A 46 2.41 2.41 -5.62
C ALA A 46 3.53 2.47 -6.67
N ARG A 47 3.25 2.96 -7.89
CA ARG A 47 4.29 3.20 -8.92
C ARG A 47 5.32 4.20 -8.46
N GLU A 48 4.87 5.24 -7.75
CA GLU A 48 5.77 6.26 -7.24
C GLU A 48 6.73 5.69 -6.20
N TRP A 49 6.21 4.94 -5.22
CA TRP A 49 7.02 4.34 -4.17
C TRP A 49 7.92 3.21 -4.68
N THR A 50 7.41 2.29 -5.51
CA THR A 50 8.25 1.27 -6.15
C THR A 50 9.43 1.89 -6.92
N ARG A 51 9.21 3.00 -7.63
CA ARG A 51 10.29 3.74 -8.29
C ARG A 51 11.31 4.30 -7.30
N LEU A 52 10.87 4.90 -6.18
CA LEU A 52 11.77 5.45 -5.17
C LEU A 52 12.62 4.38 -4.49
N TYR A 53 12.02 3.22 -4.22
CA TYR A 53 12.72 2.06 -3.66
C TYR A 53 13.56 1.28 -4.70
N GLY A 54 13.47 1.60 -6.00
CA GLY A 54 14.17 0.86 -7.06
C GLY A 54 13.60 -0.55 -7.30
N LEU A 55 12.32 -0.76 -6.99
CA LEU A 55 11.63 -2.04 -7.13
C LEU A 55 11.07 -2.23 -8.53
N ARG A 56 10.80 -3.49 -8.91
CA ARG A 56 10.07 -3.78 -10.16
C ARG A 56 8.64 -3.29 -10.03
N ARG A 57 8.07 -2.88 -11.16
CA ARG A 57 6.67 -2.42 -11.24
C ARG A 57 5.73 -3.57 -10.91
N VAL A 58 4.68 -3.25 -10.15
CA VAL A 58 3.58 -4.16 -9.82
C VAL A 58 2.26 -3.59 -10.30
N ASP A 59 1.34 -4.49 -10.65
CA ASP A 59 -0.08 -4.17 -10.81
C ASP A 59 -0.78 -4.45 -9.48
N VAL A 60 -1.06 -3.39 -8.71
CA VAL A 60 -1.57 -3.54 -7.34
C VAL A 60 -2.94 -4.19 -7.29
N PHE A 61 -3.74 -4.08 -8.35
CA PHE A 61 -5.07 -4.68 -8.41
C PHE A 61 -5.06 -6.19 -8.63
N GLN A 62 -3.88 -6.77 -8.89
CA GLN A 62 -3.67 -8.21 -8.90
C GLN A 62 -3.25 -8.75 -7.52
N GLY A 63 -3.09 -7.86 -6.54
CA GLY A 63 -2.71 -8.21 -5.18
C GLY A 63 -3.87 -8.74 -4.36
N THR A 64 -3.53 -9.52 -3.34
CA THR A 64 -4.46 -9.96 -2.30
C THR A 64 -4.53 -8.90 -1.22
N VAL A 65 -5.75 -8.60 -0.76
CA VAL A 65 -5.96 -7.70 0.38
C VAL A 65 -5.95 -8.53 1.65
N VAL A 66 -5.29 -8.03 2.69
CA VAL A 66 -5.33 -8.59 4.05
C VAL A 66 -5.57 -7.48 5.07
N ASN A 67 -6.20 -7.82 6.20
CA ASN A 67 -6.32 -6.94 7.36
C ASN A 67 -5.30 -7.33 8.41
N GLU A 68 -4.47 -6.39 8.84
CA GLU A 68 -3.51 -6.60 9.91
C GLU A 68 -3.73 -5.61 11.05
N LYS A 69 -3.24 -5.97 12.24
CA LYS A 69 -3.07 -5.05 13.37
C LYS A 69 -1.59 -4.74 13.54
N TRP A 70 -1.24 -3.46 13.47
CA TRP A 70 0.14 -2.99 13.60
C TRP A 70 0.31 -2.18 14.87
N SER A 71 1.42 -2.41 15.56
CA SER A 71 1.80 -1.58 16.70
C SER A 71 2.21 -0.19 16.24
N ASN A 72 2.09 0.79 17.13
CA ASN A 72 2.62 2.14 16.91
C ASN A 72 4.10 2.15 16.51
N ARG A 73 4.90 1.25 17.10
CA ARG A 73 6.34 1.09 16.78
C ARG A 73 6.56 0.66 15.33
N ARG A 74 5.78 -0.31 14.82
CA ARG A 74 5.86 -0.76 13.42
C ARG A 74 5.48 0.38 12.46
N ILE A 75 4.42 1.13 12.79
CA ILE A 75 4.00 2.30 12.00
C ILE A 75 5.09 3.38 12.00
N ALA A 76 5.70 3.67 13.15
CA ALA A 76 6.80 4.61 13.26
C ALA A 76 7.99 4.18 12.37
N GLY A 77 8.41 2.92 12.47
CA GLY A 77 9.48 2.36 11.67
C GLY A 77 9.21 2.44 10.16
N LEU A 78 7.97 2.17 9.73
CA LEU A 78 7.57 2.33 8.33
C LEU A 78 7.72 3.79 7.86
N LEU A 79 7.22 4.75 8.65
CA LEU A 79 7.33 6.17 8.32
C LEU A 79 8.79 6.63 8.22
N ASP A 80 9.64 6.17 9.13
CA ASP A 80 11.07 6.52 9.13
C ASP A 80 11.81 5.92 7.94
N GLN A 81 11.52 4.66 7.59
CA GLN A 81 12.06 4.02 6.39
C GLN A 81 11.65 4.78 5.13
N MET A 82 10.37 5.13 5.00
CA MET A 82 9.87 5.89 3.86
C MET A 82 10.45 7.30 3.78
N GLN A 83 10.62 7.98 4.92
CA GLN A 83 11.26 9.29 4.99
C GLN A 83 12.72 9.20 4.53
N LYS A 84 13.49 8.26 5.08
CA LYS A 84 14.88 8.00 4.68
C LYS A 84 15.02 7.75 3.17
N THR A 85 14.14 6.92 2.60
CA THR A 85 14.14 6.66 1.15
C THR A 85 13.83 7.92 0.34
N SER A 86 12.84 8.72 0.77
CA SER A 86 12.51 9.99 0.11
C SER A 86 13.71 10.95 0.12
N ASP A 87 14.38 11.09 1.26
CA ASP A 87 15.51 12.00 1.43
C ASP A 87 16.72 11.54 0.61
N ALA A 88 17.06 10.25 0.66
CA ALA A 88 18.13 9.65 -0.14
C ALA A 88 17.91 9.79 -1.66
N ARG A 89 16.65 9.82 -2.10
CA ARG A 89 16.27 10.01 -3.51
C ARG A 89 15.99 11.48 -3.86
N SER A 90 16.19 12.42 -2.94
CA SER A 90 15.86 13.84 -3.11
C SER A 90 14.42 14.08 -3.60
N ALA A 91 13.48 13.21 -3.19
CA ALA A 91 12.10 13.21 -3.67
C ALA A 91 11.22 14.27 -3.01
N LYS A 92 11.72 14.94 -1.96
CA LYS A 92 11.05 16.00 -1.18
C LYS A 92 9.67 15.59 -0.62
N LYS A 93 9.41 14.29 -0.45
CA LYS A 93 8.19 13.83 0.23
C LYS A 93 8.37 13.93 1.74
N ARG A 94 7.44 14.63 2.39
CA ARG A 94 7.34 14.68 3.87
C ARG A 94 6.37 13.64 4.38
N LEU A 95 6.92 12.57 4.96
CA LEU A 95 6.19 11.47 5.54
C LEU A 95 5.93 11.76 7.01
N ARG A 96 6.94 12.28 7.71
CA ARG A 96 6.78 12.86 9.04
C ARG A 96 6.14 14.25 8.94
N THR A 97 5.04 14.45 9.64
CA THR A 97 4.28 15.72 9.64
C THR A 97 3.51 15.90 10.95
N VAL A 98 3.23 17.16 11.28
CA VAL A 98 2.34 17.57 12.38
C VAL A 98 0.92 17.89 11.88
N GLU A 99 0.63 17.65 10.59
CA GLU A 99 -0.70 17.86 10.03
C GLU A 99 -1.75 16.96 10.69
N THR A 100 -2.75 17.58 11.31
CA THR A 100 -3.89 16.86 11.89
C THR A 100 -4.73 16.20 10.78
N PRO A 101 -5.10 14.92 10.90
CA PRO A 101 -6.08 14.32 10.02
C PRO A 101 -7.45 14.92 10.30
N ARG A 102 -8.35 14.87 9.31
CA ARG A 102 -9.75 15.27 9.54
C ARG A 102 -10.45 14.36 10.56
N HIS A 103 -10.06 13.08 10.58
CA HIS A 103 -10.57 12.04 11.48
C HIS A 103 -9.43 11.13 11.92
N VAL A 104 -9.43 10.73 13.19
CA VAL A 104 -8.39 9.86 13.75
C VAL A 104 -8.75 8.39 13.58
N GLU A 105 -10.03 8.06 13.48
CA GLU A 105 -10.54 6.70 13.29
C GLU A 105 -10.15 6.11 11.91
N GLY A 106 -10.35 4.81 11.71
CA GLY A 106 -10.25 4.11 10.43
C GLY A 106 -9.00 3.23 10.27
N SER A 107 -8.48 3.10 9.05
CA SER A 107 -7.36 2.20 8.73
C SER A 107 -6.29 2.88 7.87
N LEU A 108 -5.04 2.45 8.02
CA LEU A 108 -3.99 2.75 7.03
C LEU A 108 -4.15 1.85 5.80
N VAL A 109 -3.58 2.27 4.67
CA VAL A 109 -3.44 1.40 3.49
C VAL A 109 -1.97 1.31 3.10
N VAL A 110 -1.44 0.09 3.12
CA VAL A 110 -0.04 -0.25 2.83
C VAL A 110 0.01 -1.21 1.65
N VAL A 111 1.07 -1.12 0.86
CA VAL A 111 1.42 -2.14 -0.14
C VAL A 111 2.64 -2.89 0.37
N ARG A 112 2.59 -4.22 0.31
CA ARG A 112 3.72 -5.14 0.60
C ARG A 112 4.12 -5.83 -0.70
N THR A 113 5.37 -5.67 -1.11
CA THR A 113 5.90 -6.25 -2.35
C THR A 113 7.42 -6.37 -2.29
N GLN A 114 7.99 -7.43 -2.85
CA GLN A 114 9.45 -7.59 -3.01
C GLN A 114 10.22 -7.37 -1.70
N GLY A 115 9.68 -7.88 -0.58
CA GLY A 115 10.25 -7.71 0.76
C GLY A 115 10.21 -6.29 1.32
N THR A 116 9.47 -5.38 0.69
CA THR A 116 9.35 -3.96 1.08
C THR A 116 7.89 -3.60 1.35
N GLU A 117 7.67 -2.68 2.30
CA GLU A 117 6.36 -2.14 2.63
C GLU A 117 6.35 -0.62 2.44
N PHE A 118 5.24 -0.06 1.98
CA PHE A 118 5.06 1.40 1.92
C PHE A 118 3.60 1.83 2.04
N LEU A 119 3.40 2.95 2.74
CA LEU A 119 2.09 3.56 2.98
C LEU A 119 1.60 4.32 1.74
N ILE A 120 0.38 4.04 1.30
CA ILE A 120 -0.28 4.75 0.20
C ILE A 120 -1.50 5.57 0.64
N ASP A 121 -2.07 5.29 1.81
CA ASP A 121 -3.09 6.16 2.41
C ASP A 121 -3.01 6.19 3.94
N GLY A 122 -3.48 7.28 4.55
CA GLY A 122 -3.52 7.44 6.00
C GLY A 122 -2.30 8.10 6.63
N ARG A 123 -1.41 8.74 5.85
CA ARG A 123 -0.17 9.41 6.34
C ARG A 123 -0.38 10.24 7.62
N ARG A 124 -1.41 11.09 7.66
CA ARG A 124 -1.69 11.95 8.82
C ARG A 124 -2.06 11.14 10.08
N ARG A 125 -2.90 10.12 9.93
CA ARG A 125 -3.24 9.18 11.03
C ARG A 125 -2.01 8.42 11.48
N ALA A 126 -1.20 7.91 10.56
CA ALA A 126 0.03 7.21 10.87
C ALA A 126 0.99 8.06 11.74
N ASN A 127 1.07 9.38 11.49
CA ASN A 127 1.86 10.27 12.33
C ASN A 127 1.35 10.37 13.77
N ILE A 128 0.03 10.47 13.97
CA ILE A 128 -0.56 10.45 15.31
C ILE A 128 -0.34 9.07 15.96
N TRP A 129 -0.72 7.99 15.27
CA TRP A 129 -0.66 6.63 15.79
C TRP A 129 0.77 6.18 16.11
N SER A 130 1.77 6.67 15.38
CA SER A 130 3.17 6.34 15.67
C SER A 130 3.62 6.79 17.07
N ASN A 131 2.96 7.79 17.65
CA ASN A 131 3.28 8.37 18.96
C ASN A 131 2.31 7.95 20.07
N MET A 132 1.31 7.13 19.76
CA MET A 132 0.31 6.66 20.73
C MET A 132 0.44 5.14 20.89
N PRO A 133 0.67 4.60 22.10
CA PRO A 133 0.67 3.16 22.31
C PRO A 133 -0.65 2.52 21.87
N GLY A 134 -0.58 1.45 21.09
CA GLY A 134 -1.78 0.77 20.61
C GLY A 134 -1.53 -0.20 19.46
N GLN A 135 -2.62 -0.89 19.08
CA GLN A 135 -2.69 -1.75 17.90
C GLN A 135 -3.71 -1.15 16.94
N TYR A 136 -3.28 -0.86 15.72
CA TYR A 136 -4.06 -0.13 14.73
C TYR A 136 -4.28 -0.97 13.51
N ALA A 137 -5.45 -0.80 12.89
CA ALA A 137 -5.75 -1.56 11.70
C ALA A 137 -5.07 -1.01 10.47
N VAL A 138 -4.55 -1.93 9.66
CA VAL A 138 -3.86 -1.66 8.43
C VAL A 138 -4.39 -2.61 7.37
N TRP A 139 -4.91 -2.05 6.29
CA TRP A 139 -5.15 -2.79 5.07
C TRP A 139 -3.81 -2.95 4.35
N VAL A 140 -3.40 -4.20 4.11
CA VAL A 140 -2.19 -4.50 3.35
C VAL A 140 -2.60 -5.11 2.02
N ILE A 141 -2.09 -4.52 0.93
CA ILE A 141 -2.19 -5.07 -0.42
C ILE A 141 -0.89 -5.84 -0.65
N GLU A 142 -0.97 -7.16 -0.60
CA GLU A 142 0.14 -8.07 -0.89
C GLU A 142 0.20 -8.34 -2.39
N VAL A 143 1.32 -7.98 -3.02
CA VAL A 143 1.46 -8.10 -4.47
C VAL A 143 2.91 -8.34 -4.86
N GLU A 144 3.13 -9.27 -5.78
CA GLU A 144 4.44 -9.51 -6.38
C GLU A 144 4.44 -9.15 -7.87
N PRO A 145 5.58 -8.75 -8.45
CA PRO A 145 5.72 -8.58 -9.89
C PRO A 145 5.38 -9.88 -10.59
N ARG A 146 4.69 -9.78 -11.73
CA ARG A 146 4.50 -10.94 -12.59
C ARG A 146 5.87 -11.53 -12.97
N PRO A 147 6.02 -12.87 -12.99
CA PRO A 147 7.21 -13.50 -13.51
C PRO A 147 7.49 -12.98 -14.93
N SER A 148 8.75 -12.68 -15.23
CA SER A 148 9.11 -12.29 -16.60
C SER A 148 8.81 -13.47 -17.54
N ARG A 149 8.41 -13.19 -18.79
CA ARG A 149 8.23 -14.27 -19.78
C ARG A 149 9.52 -15.10 -19.98
N LEU A 150 10.69 -14.49 -19.73
CA LEU A 150 12.01 -15.13 -19.76
C LEU A 150 12.21 -16.17 -18.64
N SER A 151 11.64 -15.99 -17.45
CA SER A 151 11.80 -17.00 -16.38
C SER A 151 11.03 -18.29 -16.67
N LYS A 152 9.98 -18.23 -17.51
CA LYS A 152 9.29 -19.44 -18.00
C LYS A 152 10.09 -20.21 -19.05
N LEU A 153 11.02 -19.57 -19.75
CA LEU A 153 11.85 -20.21 -20.78
C LEU A 153 13.06 -20.97 -20.17
N ILE A 154 13.55 -20.54 -19.01
CA ILE A 154 14.75 -21.12 -18.38
C ILE A 154 14.40 -22.31 -17.48
N GLY A 155 13.14 -22.45 -17.03
CA GLY A 155 12.69 -23.52 -16.14
C GLY A 155 12.16 -24.80 -16.81
N GLY A 156 12.33 -24.97 -18.12
CA GLY A 156 11.74 -26.08 -18.90
C GLY A 156 12.74 -27.11 -19.45
N GLY A 157 13.99 -27.10 -19.00
CA GLY A 157 15.03 -28.03 -19.46
C GLY A 157 15.42 -29.03 -18.37
N GLU A 158 14.60 -30.06 -18.14
CA GLU A 158 15.09 -31.28 -17.51
C GLU A 158 16.04 -31.98 -18.50
N LEU A 159 17.33 -31.72 -18.38
CA LEU A 159 18.37 -32.57 -18.94
C LEU A 159 18.39 -33.87 -18.12
N GLN A 160 17.68 -34.89 -18.58
CA GLN A 160 17.99 -36.27 -18.19
C GLN A 160 19.38 -36.61 -18.77
N PRO A 161 20.36 -37.03 -17.95
CA PRO A 161 21.57 -37.62 -18.48
C PRO A 161 21.22 -39.00 -19.03
N SER A 162 21.32 -39.16 -20.34
CA SER A 162 21.32 -40.47 -20.99
C SER A 162 22.49 -41.29 -20.43
N ARG A 163 22.19 -42.29 -19.62
CA ARG A 163 23.18 -43.32 -19.26
C ARG A 163 23.25 -44.34 -20.39
N SER A 164 24.45 -44.47 -20.92
CA SER A 164 24.94 -45.60 -21.73
C SER A 164 24.98 -46.88 -20.89
#